data_AF-A0A520FDU1-F1
#
_entry.id   AF-A0A520FDU1-F1
#
_cell.length_a   1.000
_cell.length_b   1.000
_cell.length_c   1.000
_cell.angle_alpha   90.00
_cell.angle_beta   90.00
_cell.angle_gamma   90.00
#
_symmetry.space_group_name_H-M   'P 1'
#
loop_
_entity.id
_entity.type
_entity.pdbx_description
1 polymer ?
#
loop_
_entity_poly.entity_id
_entity_poly.type
_entity_poly.pdbx_seq_one_letter_code
_entity_poly.pdbx_strand_id
1 'polypeptide(L)'
;MVSASVAVLLLVVAVTGVVAHLFDGRGQQRAVAAALAHVLMLAAVPGTVLAGVAFGGWGLAAGSAVSAAAVATQFRLRYRRVASRPSDSDLTVLHANIWLGQADPDALIALVEHHRPDVLTLVELTPEADASLRPRLSELLPHAHVSAGPGGNGTGIYSRFPLVDEQRHDGFVTELLSARVQMPG
;
A
#
# COMPACT_ATOMS: atom_id res chain seq x y z
N MET A 1 28.86 -21.29 -20.06
CA MET A 1 29.25 -19.93 -19.61
C MET A 1 28.05 -18.97 -19.59
N VAL A 2 27.30 -18.82 -20.70
CA VAL A 2 26.12 -17.93 -20.76
C VAL A 2 25.06 -18.30 -19.71
N SER A 3 24.72 -19.59 -19.54
CA SER A 3 23.76 -20.05 -18.54
C SER A 3 24.15 -19.74 -17.09
N ALA A 4 25.45 -19.80 -16.78
CA ALA A 4 25.98 -19.48 -15.45
C ALA A 4 25.87 -17.98 -15.14
N SER A 5 26.25 -17.11 -16.09
CA SER A 5 26.13 -15.67 -15.92
C SER A 5 24.68 -15.21 -15.78
N VAL A 6 23.76 -15.80 -16.56
CA VAL A 6 22.32 -15.52 -16.47
C VAL A 6 21.74 -16.01 -15.14
N ALA A 7 22.13 -17.20 -14.68
CA ALA A 7 21.71 -17.72 -13.37
C ALA A 7 22.11 -16.78 -12.23
N VAL A 8 23.38 -16.35 -12.21
CA VAL A 8 23.89 -15.43 -11.19
C VAL A 8 23.16 -14.09 -11.25
N LEU A 9 22.96 -13.52 -12.43
CA LEU A 9 22.24 -12.26 -12.60
C LEU A 9 20.81 -12.34 -12.03
N LEU A 10 20.06 -13.39 -12.39
CA LEU A 10 18.68 -13.58 -11.92
C LEU A 10 18.62 -13.75 -10.39
N LEU A 11 19.55 -14.49 -9.81
CA LEU A 11 19.62 -14.65 -8.35
C LEU A 11 20.01 -13.35 -7.65
N VAL A 12 20.93 -12.55 -8.21
CA VAL A 12 21.28 -11.22 -7.67
C VAL A 12 20.08 -10.27 -7.73
N VAL A 13 19.33 -10.26 -8.84
CA VAL A 13 18.10 -9.48 -8.98
C VAL A 13 17.08 -9.89 -7.90
N ALA A 14 16.88 -11.20 -7.70
CA ALA A 14 15.96 -11.70 -6.68
C ALA A 14 16.39 -11.31 -5.26
N VAL A 15 17.67 -11.46 -4.93
CA VAL A 15 18.24 -11.04 -3.63
C VAL A 15 18.07 -9.54 -3.43
N THR A 16 18.26 -8.73 -4.48
CA THR A 16 18.03 -7.28 -4.43
C THR A 16 16.58 -6.97 -4.09
N GLY A 17 15.62 -7.70 -4.67
CA GLY A 17 14.21 -7.63 -4.27
C GLY A 17 13.98 -7.96 -2.80
N VAL A 18 14.54 -9.07 -2.31
CA VAL A 18 14.45 -9.46 -0.89
C VAL A 18 15.00 -8.37 0.02
N VAL A 19 16.19 -7.84 -0.29
CA VAL A 19 16.82 -6.78 0.48
C VAL A 19 15.97 -5.51 0.45
N ALA A 20 15.51 -5.08 -0.72
CA ALA A 20 14.65 -3.89 -0.86
C ALA A 20 13.36 -4.00 -0.04
N HIS A 21 12.77 -5.19 0.06
CA HIS A 21 11.59 -5.44 0.89
C HIS A 21 11.85 -5.33 2.40
N LEU A 22 13.06 -5.68 2.84
CA LEU A 22 13.44 -5.66 4.26
C LEU A 22 13.92 -4.28 4.74
N PHE A 23 14.22 -3.36 3.83
CA PHE A 23 14.67 -2.03 4.19
C PHE A 23 13.49 -1.11 4.53
N ASP A 24 13.40 -0.71 5.79
CA ASP A 24 12.48 0.35 6.23
C ASP A 24 13.01 1.72 5.78
N GLY A 25 12.19 2.45 5.01
CA GLY A 25 12.54 3.76 4.49
C GLY A 25 11.32 4.66 4.31
N ARG A 26 11.44 5.92 4.73
CA ARG A 26 10.38 6.94 4.62
C ARG A 26 10.42 7.76 3.33
N GLY A 27 11.47 7.60 2.51
CA GLY A 27 11.64 8.35 1.26
C GLY A 27 10.88 7.69 0.09
N GLN A 28 10.27 8.50 -0.78
CA GLN A 28 9.48 8.06 -1.93
C GLN A 28 10.21 7.03 -2.80
N GLN A 29 11.49 7.24 -3.10
CA GLN A 29 12.31 6.30 -3.91
C GLN A 29 12.41 4.91 -3.27
N ARG A 30 12.49 4.87 -1.93
CA ARG A 30 12.55 3.61 -1.18
C ARG A 30 11.18 2.93 -1.14
N ALA A 31 10.10 3.70 -1.02
CA ALA A 31 8.74 3.19 -1.11
C ALA A 31 8.46 2.56 -2.48
N VAL A 32 8.88 3.22 -3.57
CA VAL A 32 8.77 2.67 -4.94
C VAL A 32 9.60 1.39 -5.07
N ALA A 33 10.85 1.38 -4.59
CA ALA A 33 11.69 0.19 -4.63
C ALA A 33 11.09 -0.99 -3.84
N ALA A 34 10.54 -0.75 -2.65
CA ALA A 34 9.89 -1.75 -1.83
C ALA A 34 8.58 -2.27 -2.48
N ALA A 35 7.82 -1.41 -3.15
CA ALA A 35 6.62 -1.80 -3.90
C ALA A 35 6.97 -2.75 -5.05
N LEU A 36 8.05 -2.45 -5.79
CA LEU A 36 8.53 -3.24 -6.93
C LEU A 36 9.39 -4.45 -6.53
N ALA A 37 9.78 -4.58 -5.26
CA ALA A 37 10.62 -5.65 -4.76
C ALA A 37 10.11 -7.06 -5.13
N HIS A 38 8.80 -7.26 -5.09
CA HIS A 38 8.14 -8.51 -5.45
C HIS A 38 8.37 -8.90 -6.91
N VAL A 39 8.45 -7.93 -7.82
CA VAL A 39 8.72 -8.17 -9.25
C VAL A 39 10.14 -8.70 -9.42
N LEU A 40 11.11 -8.13 -8.69
CA LEU A 40 12.49 -8.59 -8.71
C LEU A 40 12.63 -10.00 -8.13
N MET A 41 11.90 -10.32 -7.06
CA MET A 41 11.90 -11.65 -6.45
C MET A 41 11.44 -12.76 -7.40
N LEU A 42 10.59 -12.47 -8.39
CA LEU A 42 10.16 -13.46 -9.38
C LEU A 42 11.33 -14.04 -10.20
N ALA A 43 12.46 -13.32 -10.30
CA ALA A 43 13.67 -13.81 -10.93
C ALA A 43 14.28 -15.03 -10.21
N ALA A 44 13.92 -15.30 -8.95
CA ALA A 44 14.42 -16.45 -8.18
C ALA A 44 14.05 -17.79 -8.84
N VAL A 45 12.88 -17.88 -9.47
CA VAL A 45 12.38 -19.12 -10.09
C VAL A 45 13.25 -19.55 -11.28
N PRO A 46 13.37 -18.75 -12.36
CA PRO A 46 14.27 -19.10 -13.47
C PRO A 46 15.74 -19.12 -13.03
N GLY A 47 16.14 -18.27 -12.07
CA GLY A 47 17.49 -18.27 -11.51
C GLY A 47 17.86 -19.59 -10.84
N THR A 48 16.95 -20.20 -10.08
CA THR A 48 17.17 -21.50 -9.42
C THR A 48 17.33 -22.62 -10.43
N VAL A 49 16.48 -22.68 -11.45
CA VAL A 49 16.55 -23.68 -12.51
C VAL A 49 17.90 -23.59 -13.24
N LEU A 50 18.28 -22.39 -13.67
CA LEU A 50 19.53 -22.18 -14.39
C LEU A 50 20.77 -22.40 -13.50
N ALA A 51 20.70 -22.06 -12.21
CA ALA A 51 21.77 -22.35 -11.27
C ALA A 51 21.95 -23.86 -11.09
N GLY A 52 20.85 -24.62 -11.03
CA GLY A 52 20.91 -26.09 -10.99
C GLY A 52 21.56 -26.70 -12.22
N VAL A 53 21.24 -26.18 -13.41
CA VAL A 53 21.88 -26.61 -14.66
C VAL A 53 23.36 -26.24 -14.71
N ALA A 54 23.74 -25.05 -14.23
CA ALA A 54 25.10 -24.52 -14.33
C ALA A 54 26.05 -25.03 -13.24
N PHE A 55 25.56 -25.26 -12.02
CA PHE A 55 26.36 -25.56 -10.83
C PHE A 55 25.91 -26.83 -10.09
N GLY A 56 24.98 -27.60 -10.66
CA GLY A 56 24.48 -28.84 -10.06
C GLY A 56 23.75 -28.62 -8.74
N GLY A 57 23.94 -29.54 -7.79
CA GLY A 57 23.26 -29.52 -6.49
C GLY A 57 23.50 -28.25 -5.68
N TRP A 58 24.69 -27.65 -5.74
CA TRP A 58 25.00 -26.39 -5.06
C TRP A 58 24.21 -25.22 -5.63
N GLY A 59 24.02 -25.18 -6.95
CA GLY A 59 23.22 -24.15 -7.60
C GLY A 59 21.74 -24.27 -7.27
N LEU A 60 21.20 -25.50 -7.23
CA LEU A 60 19.84 -25.76 -6.76
C LEU A 60 19.67 -25.31 -5.30
N ALA A 61 20.59 -25.70 -4.42
CA ALA A 61 20.52 -25.32 -3.01
C ALA A 61 20.53 -23.79 -2.81
N ALA A 62 21.44 -23.08 -3.48
CA ALA A 62 21.52 -21.63 -3.42
C ALA A 62 20.25 -20.95 -3.96
N GLY A 63 19.75 -21.38 -5.13
CA GLY A 63 18.53 -20.83 -5.71
C GLY A 63 17.29 -21.11 -4.87
N SER A 64 17.18 -22.32 -4.31
CA SER A 64 16.10 -22.68 -3.38
C SER A 64 16.14 -21.84 -2.12
N ALA A 65 17.32 -21.50 -1.59
CA ALA A 65 17.45 -20.60 -0.43
C ALA A 65 16.94 -19.18 -0.75
N VAL A 66 17.29 -18.63 -1.93
CA VAL A 66 16.78 -17.32 -2.37
C VAL A 66 15.26 -17.35 -2.57
N SER A 67 14.75 -18.41 -3.17
CA SER A 67 13.31 -18.61 -3.38
C SER A 67 12.55 -18.73 -2.06
N ALA A 68 13.11 -19.47 -1.09
CA ALA A 68 12.56 -19.60 0.25
C ALA A 68 12.55 -18.25 0.98
N ALA A 69 13.61 -17.45 0.86
CA ALA A 69 13.66 -16.11 1.42
C ALA A 69 12.59 -15.20 0.81
N ALA A 70 12.42 -15.22 -0.52
CA ALA A 70 11.37 -14.48 -1.20
C ALA A 70 9.97 -14.90 -0.70
N VAL A 71 9.69 -16.20 -0.60
CA VAL A 71 8.42 -16.71 -0.06
C VAL A 71 8.22 -16.32 1.40
N ALA A 72 9.27 -16.37 2.22
CA ALA A 72 9.21 -16.02 3.64
C ALA A 72 8.78 -14.55 3.85
N THR A 73 9.21 -13.62 2.98
CA THR A 73 8.74 -12.23 3.02
C THR A 73 7.22 -12.14 2.86
N GLN A 74 6.65 -12.91 1.93
CA GLN A 74 5.21 -12.94 1.65
C GLN A 74 4.42 -13.65 2.74
N PHE A 75 4.96 -14.77 3.22
CA PHE A 75 4.31 -15.57 4.25
C PHE A 75 4.17 -14.76 5.55
N ARG A 76 5.19 -14.00 5.95
CA ARG A 76 5.13 -13.15 7.15
C ARG A 76 3.99 -12.13 7.07
N LEU A 77 3.75 -11.51 5.91
CA LEU A 77 2.66 -10.56 5.72
C LEU A 77 1.29 -11.25 5.89
N ARG A 78 1.10 -12.42 5.28
CA ARG A 78 -0.16 -13.17 5.40
C ARG A 78 -0.39 -13.73 6.79
N TYR A 79 0.64 -14.30 7.41
CA TYR A 79 0.55 -14.85 8.75
C TYR A 79 0.20 -13.77 9.77
N ARG A 80 0.85 -12.60 9.70
CA ARG A 80 0.49 -11.47 10.59
C ARG A 80 -0.97 -11.07 10.41
N ARG A 81 -1.48 -11.00 9.18
CA ARG A 81 -2.90 -10.69 8.94
C ARG A 81 -3.85 -11.71 9.60
N VAL A 82 -3.55 -13.00 9.51
CA VAL A 82 -4.40 -14.08 10.07
C VAL A 82 -4.25 -14.21 11.58
N ALA A 83 -3.05 -13.98 12.12
CA ALA A 83 -2.77 -14.09 13.55
C ALA A 83 -3.14 -12.83 14.35
N SER A 84 -3.42 -11.71 13.68
CA SER A 84 -3.86 -10.47 14.33
C SER A 84 -5.23 -10.69 14.96
N ARG A 85 -5.35 -10.44 16.26
CA ARG A 85 -6.63 -10.34 16.94
C ARG A 85 -7.01 -8.87 17.09
N PRO A 86 -8.31 -8.54 16.98
CA PRO A 86 -8.75 -7.20 17.25
C PRO A 86 -8.28 -6.72 18.62
N SER A 87 -7.71 -5.52 18.66
CA SER A 87 -7.31 -4.84 19.89
C SER A 87 -8.11 -3.56 20.05
N ASP A 88 -8.11 -3.00 21.27
CA ASP A 88 -8.73 -1.69 21.53
C ASP A 88 -8.03 -0.54 20.77
N SER A 89 -6.86 -0.81 20.18
CA SER A 89 -6.13 0.12 19.31
C SER A 89 -6.37 -0.09 17.81
N ASP A 90 -7.30 -0.97 17.44
CA ASP A 90 -7.65 -1.20 16.04
C ASP A 90 -8.47 -0.04 15.47
N LEU A 91 -8.30 0.19 14.17
CA LEU A 91 -8.88 1.31 13.44
C LEU A 91 -9.72 0.78 12.29
N THR A 92 -11.00 1.15 12.22
CA THR A 92 -11.85 0.80 11.08
C THR A 92 -11.67 1.86 9.99
N VAL A 93 -11.17 1.44 8.83
CA VAL A 93 -10.94 2.33 7.68
C VAL A 93 -11.88 1.98 6.54
N LEU A 94 -12.66 2.95 6.08
CA LEU A 94 -13.41 2.86 4.83
C LEU A 94 -12.65 3.62 3.73
N HIS A 95 -12.50 3.01 2.58
CA HIS A 95 -11.90 3.63 1.39
C HIS A 95 -12.89 3.58 0.24
N ALA A 96 -13.10 4.70 -0.43
CA ALA A 96 -13.98 4.77 -1.59
C ALA A 96 -13.34 5.62 -2.71
N ASN A 97 -13.32 5.05 -3.91
CA ASN A 97 -13.20 5.83 -5.13
C ASN A 97 -14.62 6.26 -5.55
N ILE A 98 -14.84 7.57 -5.68
CA ILE A 98 -16.17 8.13 -5.98
C ILE A 98 -16.39 8.48 -7.46
N TRP A 99 -15.57 7.90 -8.35
CA TRP A 99 -15.67 7.99 -9.81
C TRP A 99 -15.87 9.41 -10.32
N LEU A 100 -14.81 10.22 -10.30
CA LEU A 100 -14.84 11.63 -10.70
C LEU A 100 -15.98 12.43 -10.02
N GLY A 101 -16.27 12.11 -8.75
CA GLY A 101 -17.35 12.74 -7.99
C GLY A 101 -18.78 12.34 -8.39
N GLN A 102 -18.97 11.29 -9.20
CA GLN A 102 -20.27 10.85 -9.70
C GLN A 102 -20.93 9.74 -8.86
N ALA A 103 -20.25 9.23 -7.82
CA ALA A 103 -20.89 8.28 -6.92
C ALA A 103 -22.12 8.89 -6.26
N ASP A 104 -23.14 8.06 -6.00
CA ASP A 104 -24.33 8.46 -5.28
C ASP A 104 -23.95 8.91 -3.85
N PRO A 105 -24.16 10.20 -3.50
CA PRO A 105 -23.79 10.70 -2.19
C PRO A 105 -24.62 10.09 -1.07
N ASP A 106 -25.87 9.70 -1.32
CA ASP A 106 -26.73 9.07 -0.31
C ASP A 106 -26.28 7.65 -0.02
N ALA A 107 -25.90 6.90 -1.06
CA ALA A 107 -25.31 5.57 -0.90
C ALA A 107 -23.99 5.63 -0.11
N LEU A 108 -23.13 6.61 -0.39
CA LEU A 108 -21.87 6.78 0.34
C LEU A 108 -22.11 7.10 1.82
N ILE A 109 -23.04 8.02 2.12
CA ILE A 109 -23.38 8.35 3.51
C ILE A 109 -23.99 7.14 4.23
N ALA A 110 -24.88 6.39 3.59
CA ALA A 110 -25.44 5.17 4.16
C ALA A 110 -24.35 4.13 4.50
N LEU A 111 -23.31 4.00 3.66
CA LEU A 111 -22.16 3.14 3.97
C LEU A 111 -21.37 3.62 5.18
N VAL A 112 -21.15 4.94 5.31
CA VAL A 112 -20.47 5.52 6.48
C VAL A 112 -21.29 5.30 7.75
N GLU A 113 -22.60 5.51 7.71
CA GLU A 113 -23.49 5.28 8.85
C GLU A 113 -23.57 3.79 9.24
N HIS A 114 -23.60 2.90 8.25
CA HIS A 114 -23.68 1.47 8.46
C HIS A 114 -22.40 0.89 9.05
N HIS A 115 -21.24 1.23 8.45
CA HIS A 115 -19.94 0.68 8.85
C HIS A 115 -19.28 1.45 10.00
N ARG A 116 -19.70 2.69 10.26
CA ARG A 116 -19.15 3.59 11.30
C ARG A 116 -17.62 3.61 11.31
N PRO A 117 -16.97 3.90 10.18
CA PRO A 117 -15.51 3.90 10.13
C PRO A 117 -14.93 4.99 11.03
N ASP A 118 -13.74 4.73 11.54
CA ASP A 118 -12.95 5.72 12.28
C ASP A 118 -12.20 6.67 11.34
N VAL A 119 -11.89 6.19 10.13
CA VAL A 119 -11.32 6.99 9.05
C VAL A 119 -12.01 6.63 7.73
N LEU A 120 -12.42 7.64 6.98
CA LEU A 120 -12.84 7.54 5.59
C LEU A 120 -11.76 8.18 4.69
N THR A 121 -11.38 7.48 3.64
CA THR A 121 -10.53 8.05 2.57
C THR A 121 -11.29 8.05 1.26
N LEU A 122 -11.31 9.20 0.59
CA LEU A 122 -11.92 9.39 -0.72
C LEU A 122 -10.85 9.67 -1.77
N VAL A 123 -10.99 9.03 -2.93
CA VAL A 123 -10.23 9.35 -4.14
C VAL A 123 -11.19 9.70 -5.28
N GLU A 124 -10.68 10.45 -6.25
CA GLU A 124 -11.47 11.06 -7.31
C GLU A 124 -12.47 12.12 -6.83
N LEU A 125 -12.05 12.87 -5.81
CA LEU A 125 -12.85 13.92 -5.20
C LEU A 125 -12.76 15.23 -6.01
N THR A 126 -13.87 15.57 -6.68
CA THR A 126 -14.03 16.86 -7.36
C THR A 126 -14.45 17.96 -6.37
N PRO A 127 -14.24 19.25 -6.69
CA PRO A 127 -14.74 20.35 -5.88
C PRO A 127 -16.25 20.31 -5.66
N GLU A 128 -17.02 19.89 -6.66
CA GLU A 128 -18.48 19.80 -6.59
C GLU A 128 -18.91 18.67 -5.64
N ALA A 129 -18.25 17.52 -5.71
CA ALA A 129 -18.51 16.41 -4.79
C ALA A 129 -18.10 16.75 -3.35
N ASP A 130 -16.98 17.44 -3.13
CA ASP A 130 -16.58 17.93 -1.80
C ASP A 130 -17.66 18.88 -1.24
N ALA A 131 -18.10 19.85 -2.03
CA ALA A 131 -19.13 20.80 -1.59
C ALA A 131 -20.45 20.10 -1.19
N SER A 132 -20.81 19.00 -1.86
CA SER A 132 -22.01 18.21 -1.55
C SER A 132 -21.83 17.29 -0.34
N LEU A 133 -20.71 16.58 -0.25
CA LEU A 133 -20.48 15.53 0.75
C LEU A 133 -20.01 16.09 2.09
N ARG A 134 -19.15 17.12 2.07
CA ARG A 134 -18.44 17.61 3.26
C ARG A 134 -19.35 18.03 4.40
N PRO A 135 -20.49 18.74 4.19
CA PRO A 135 -21.38 19.09 5.30
C PRO A 135 -21.91 17.86 6.03
N ARG A 136 -22.32 16.82 5.28
CA ARG A 136 -22.87 15.57 5.82
C ARG A 136 -21.79 14.71 6.47
N LEU A 137 -20.62 14.63 5.84
CA LEU A 137 -19.48 13.89 6.40
C LEU A 137 -18.95 14.54 7.68
N SER A 138 -19.00 15.87 7.81
CA SER A 138 -18.52 16.58 9.01
C SER A 138 -19.34 16.28 10.26
N GLU A 139 -20.61 15.87 10.11
CA GLU A 139 -21.46 15.42 11.23
C GLU A 139 -21.03 14.04 11.76
N LEU A 140 -20.51 13.18 10.89
CA LEU A 140 -20.11 11.80 11.21
C LEU A 140 -18.61 11.69 11.53
N LEU A 141 -17.78 12.48 10.85
CA LEU A 141 -16.32 12.46 10.82
C LEU A 141 -15.81 13.91 10.87
N PRO A 142 -15.75 14.52 12.07
CA PRO A 142 -15.56 15.97 12.24
C PRO A 142 -14.16 16.48 11.88
N HIS A 143 -13.17 15.60 11.76
CA HIS A 143 -11.80 15.98 11.40
C HIS A 143 -11.54 15.64 9.94
N ALA A 144 -11.03 16.58 9.16
CA ALA A 144 -10.82 16.34 7.74
C ALA A 144 -9.58 17.06 7.17
N HIS A 145 -8.81 16.35 6.37
CA HIS A 145 -7.74 16.89 5.53
C HIS A 145 -8.06 16.58 4.07
N VAL A 146 -8.42 17.61 3.30
CA VAL A 146 -9.03 17.45 1.98
C VAL A 146 -8.34 18.36 0.97
N SER A 147 -8.04 17.79 -0.20
CA SER A 147 -7.55 18.51 -1.37
C SER A 147 -8.37 18.05 -2.58
N ALA A 148 -9.53 18.68 -2.79
CA ALA A 148 -10.38 18.42 -3.95
C ALA A 148 -9.72 18.97 -5.22
N GLY A 149 -9.90 18.28 -6.35
CA GLY A 149 -9.20 18.61 -7.59
C GLY A 149 -10.07 18.37 -8.83
N PRO A 150 -9.91 19.20 -9.88
CA PRO A 150 -10.69 19.06 -11.11
C PRO A 150 -10.41 17.71 -11.78
N GLY A 151 -11.41 17.19 -12.49
CA GLY A 151 -11.29 15.93 -13.23
C GLY A 151 -10.97 14.72 -12.33
N GLY A 152 -11.37 14.76 -11.05
CA GLY A 152 -11.13 13.67 -10.10
C GLY A 152 -9.67 13.53 -9.67
N ASN A 153 -8.85 14.57 -9.81
CA ASN A 153 -7.48 14.50 -9.30
C ASN A 153 -7.40 14.64 -7.77
N GLY A 154 -8.49 15.03 -7.10
CA GLY A 154 -8.52 15.28 -5.66
C GLY A 154 -8.69 14.04 -4.78
N THR A 155 -8.34 14.21 -3.51
CA THR A 155 -8.50 13.21 -2.45
C THR A 155 -8.91 13.85 -1.12
N GLY A 156 -9.41 13.05 -0.19
CA GLY A 156 -9.78 13.51 1.14
C GLY A 156 -9.62 12.44 2.21
N ILE A 157 -9.21 12.86 3.39
CA ILE A 157 -9.14 12.06 4.62
C ILE A 157 -10.14 12.67 5.60
N TYR A 158 -11.08 11.88 6.08
CA TYR A 158 -12.06 12.25 7.11
C TYR A 158 -11.90 11.30 8.29
N SER A 159 -12.00 11.78 9.53
CA SER A 159 -11.79 10.98 10.72
C SER A 159 -12.67 11.36 11.90
N ARG A 160 -12.99 10.36 12.72
CA ARG A 160 -13.59 10.51 14.05
C ARG A 160 -12.64 11.13 15.07
N PHE A 161 -11.33 11.00 14.85
CA PHE A 161 -10.29 11.46 15.77
C PHE A 161 -9.46 12.59 15.15
N PRO A 162 -8.79 13.43 15.97
CA PRO A 162 -7.98 14.53 15.45
C PRO A 162 -6.91 14.06 14.46
N LEU A 163 -6.76 14.82 13.38
CA LEU A 163 -5.66 14.67 12.42
C LEU A 163 -4.54 15.65 12.79
N VAL A 164 -3.30 15.17 12.78
CA VAL A 164 -2.08 15.96 12.99
C VAL A 164 -1.02 15.58 11.95
N ASP A 165 0.05 16.38 11.84
CA ASP A 165 1.11 16.18 10.84
C ASP A 165 0.57 16.04 9.40
N GLU A 166 -0.47 16.83 9.08
CA GLU A 166 -1.11 16.85 7.76
C GLU A 166 -0.12 17.30 6.68
N GLN A 167 -0.01 16.53 5.60
CA GLN A 167 0.89 16.80 4.49
C GLN A 167 0.22 16.46 3.16
N ARG A 168 0.41 17.37 2.21
CA ARG A 168 0.20 17.16 0.78
C ARG A 168 1.55 16.85 0.15
N HIS A 169 1.64 15.76 -0.60
CA HIS A 169 2.88 15.34 -1.27
C HIS A 169 2.81 15.70 -2.75
N ASP A 170 3.79 16.46 -3.20
CA ASP A 170 3.92 16.86 -4.60
C ASP A 170 4.52 15.75 -5.48
N GLY A 171 4.35 15.86 -6.80
CA GLY A 171 4.93 14.94 -7.78
C GLY A 171 4.10 13.69 -8.08
N PHE A 172 2.85 13.65 -7.64
CA PHE A 172 1.88 12.59 -7.95
C PHE A 172 0.80 13.10 -8.92
N VAL A 173 0.23 12.20 -9.72
CA VAL A 173 -0.80 12.55 -10.72
C VAL A 173 -2.11 12.96 -10.05
N THR A 174 -2.46 12.30 -8.95
CA THR A 174 -3.57 12.66 -8.06
C THR A 174 -3.01 13.25 -6.77
N GLU A 175 -3.83 14.01 -6.06
CA GLU A 175 -3.51 14.59 -4.76
C GLU A 175 -3.15 13.48 -3.76
N LEU A 176 -1.90 13.42 -3.34
CA LEU A 176 -1.46 12.47 -2.33
C LEU A 176 -1.43 13.16 -0.96
N LEU A 177 -2.34 12.75 -0.09
CA LEU A 177 -2.45 13.28 1.26
C LEU A 177 -1.98 12.25 2.30
N SER A 178 -1.39 12.74 3.39
CA SER A 178 -1.10 11.94 4.59
C SER A 178 -1.39 12.73 5.85
N ALA A 179 -1.86 12.04 6.89
CA ALA A 179 -2.03 12.60 8.22
C ALA A 179 -1.78 11.50 9.27
N ARG A 180 -1.48 11.90 10.51
CA ARG A 180 -1.47 11.02 11.68
C ARG A 180 -2.79 11.18 12.42
N VAL A 181 -3.46 10.06 12.67
CA VAL A 181 -4.66 10.00 13.51
C VAL A 181 -4.23 9.93 14.97
N GLN A 182 -4.73 10.85 15.79
CA GLN A 182 -4.48 10.86 17.23
C GLN A 182 -5.52 9.99 17.95
N MET A 183 -5.20 8.71 18.14
CA MET A 183 -6.08 7.74 18.81
C MET A 183 -6.31 8.13 20.28
N PRO A 184 -7.52 7.90 20.83
CA PRO A 184 -7.74 7.93 22.26
C PRO A 184 -6.91 6.81 22.90
N GLY A 185 -6.22 7.14 24.00
CA GLY A 185 -5.31 6.22 24.70
C GLY A 185 -6.02 5.12 25.47
#